data_AF-A0A2A5BPC9-F1
#
_entry.id   AF-A0A2A5BPC9-F1
#
_cell.length_a   1.000
_cell.length_b   1.000
_cell.length_c   1.000
_cell.angle_alpha   90.00
_cell.angle_beta   90.00
_cell.angle_gamma   90.00
#
_symmetry.space_group_name_H-M   'P 1'
#
loop_
_entity.id
_entity.type
_entity.pdbx_description
1 polymer ?
#
loop_
_entity_poly.entity_id
_entity_poly.type
_entity_poly.pdbx_seq_one_letter_code
_entity_poly.pdbx_strand_id
1 'polypeptide(L)'
;MSQIDEQEWNSVLQVEYPFLKYGFLWALESTGATVKSSGWQPQHLTVYRGSVLVAFLPLYLKYHSYGEYVFDWSWAEAYERNGQTYYPKLLSCVPYTPATGPRLCIASSEDKDLITTYVIESLLAHARAIKVSSIHVLFPEKALNQRLQESGLSSRLGTQFHWFNQDYESFGGFLETFSSRKRKNVRKERKNVEKQGVQFRVLEGESIDASMWKTFYSFYQRTYLKRSGHGGYLSQAFFEAVAEAIPSQLVMVVAFDGDGEGAGDSEVEEPIAAALYFRDQDTLYGRYWGCQKDVEFLHFETCY
;
A
#
# COMPACT_ATOMS: atom_id res chain seq x y z
N MET A 1 7.11 14.09 8.01
CA MET A 1 8.07 13.22 8.75
C MET A 1 9.33 13.93 9.25
N SER A 2 9.97 14.84 8.49
CA SER A 2 11.30 15.43 8.81
C SER A 2 11.46 16.20 10.14
N GLN A 3 10.40 16.34 10.94
CA GLN A 3 10.39 17.05 12.22
C GLN A 3 10.27 16.09 13.42
N ILE A 4 10.22 14.78 13.17
CA ILE A 4 10.01 13.74 14.16
C ILE A 4 11.17 12.76 14.04
N ASP A 5 11.71 12.32 15.18
CA ASP A 5 12.76 11.32 15.19
C ASP A 5 12.24 9.95 14.75
N GLU A 6 13.04 9.22 13.98
CA GLU A 6 12.66 7.91 13.45
C GLU A 6 12.48 6.86 14.54
N GLN A 7 13.35 6.86 15.55
CA GLN A 7 13.28 5.89 16.65
C GLN A 7 12.05 6.17 17.51
N GLU A 8 11.78 7.45 17.79
CA GLU A 8 10.54 7.86 18.50
C GLU A 8 9.29 7.41 17.75
N TRP A 9 9.19 7.68 16.45
CA TRP A 9 8.04 7.28 15.63
C TRP A 9 7.84 5.76 15.64
N ASN A 10 8.89 4.99 15.34
CA ASN A 10 8.81 3.53 15.25
C ASN A 10 8.53 2.90 16.63
N SER A 11 8.97 3.52 17.73
CA SER A 11 8.67 3.05 19.10
C SER A 11 7.17 3.10 19.45
N VAL A 12 6.42 4.03 18.84
CA VAL A 12 4.98 4.21 19.07
C VAL A 12 4.14 3.27 18.20
N LEU A 13 4.63 2.87 17.02
CA LEU A 13 3.90 1.97 16.13
C LEU A 13 3.64 0.60 16.77
N GLN A 14 4.63 0.03 17.46
CA GLN A 14 4.53 -1.23 18.25
C GLN A 14 3.99 -2.47 17.52
N VAL A 15 3.85 -2.41 16.19
CA VAL A 15 3.48 -3.52 15.32
C VAL A 15 4.37 -3.52 14.08
N GLU A 16 4.50 -4.66 13.42
CA GLU A 16 5.31 -4.79 12.19
C GLU A 16 4.58 -4.28 10.94
N TYR A 17 3.53 -3.47 11.05
CA TYR A 17 2.80 -2.95 9.90
C TYR A 17 3.70 -2.05 9.02
N PRO A 18 4.07 -2.46 7.78
CA PRO A 18 5.12 -1.81 7.00
C PRO A 18 4.80 -0.36 6.67
N PHE A 19 3.53 -0.10 6.40
CA PHE A 19 3.10 1.13 5.75
C PHE A 19 3.02 2.35 6.66
N LEU A 20 3.23 2.16 7.96
CA LEU A 20 3.33 3.24 8.94
C LEU A 20 4.72 3.33 9.57
N LYS A 21 5.69 2.51 9.15
CA LYS A 21 7.09 2.73 9.57
C LYS A 21 7.57 4.08 9.06
N TYR A 22 8.45 4.72 9.84
CA TYR A 22 9.04 6.01 9.49
C TYR A 22 9.62 5.96 8.08
N GLY A 23 10.44 4.95 7.77
CA GLY A 23 11.07 4.76 6.48
C GLY A 23 10.12 4.77 5.28
N PHE A 24 8.95 4.11 5.41
CA PHE A 24 7.96 4.08 4.32
C PHE A 24 7.31 5.45 4.09
N LEU A 25 6.86 6.11 5.16
CA LEU A 25 6.24 7.43 5.07
C LEU A 25 7.25 8.51 4.64
N TRP A 26 8.48 8.41 5.14
CA TRP A 26 9.57 9.30 4.75
C TRP A 26 9.94 9.12 3.28
N ALA A 27 10.01 7.89 2.76
CA ALA A 27 10.23 7.65 1.35
C ALA A 27 9.15 8.32 0.49
N LEU A 28 7.86 8.21 0.85
CA LEU A 28 6.78 8.89 0.13
C LEU A 28 6.97 10.42 0.09
N GLU A 29 7.31 11.02 1.23
CA GLU A 29 7.46 12.48 1.33
C GLU A 29 8.72 12.99 0.63
N SER A 30 9.87 12.40 0.95
CA SER A 30 11.19 12.84 0.50
C SER A 30 11.39 12.68 -1.01
N THR A 31 10.71 11.71 -1.64
CA THR A 31 10.79 11.50 -3.09
C THR A 31 9.67 12.17 -3.87
N GLY A 32 8.89 13.04 -3.23
CA GLY A 32 7.85 13.84 -3.89
C GLY A 32 6.55 13.10 -4.22
N ALA A 33 6.32 11.90 -3.67
CA ALA A 33 5.06 11.20 -3.90
C ALA A 33 3.90 11.88 -3.15
N THR A 34 4.17 12.42 -1.96
CA THR A 34 3.16 13.04 -1.09
C THR A 34 3.47 14.52 -0.83
N VAL A 35 3.58 15.31 -1.91
CA VAL A 35 3.80 16.77 -1.85
C VAL A 35 2.67 17.55 -2.50
N LYS A 36 2.61 18.86 -2.25
CA LYS A 36 1.47 19.70 -2.66
C LYS A 36 1.20 19.64 -4.17
N SER A 37 2.25 19.55 -4.98
CA SER A 37 2.14 19.41 -6.44
C SER A 37 1.56 18.06 -6.90
N SER A 38 1.68 16.99 -6.09
CA SER A 38 0.98 15.71 -6.31
C SER A 38 -0.40 15.65 -5.62
N GLY A 39 -0.88 16.80 -5.15
CA GLY A 39 -2.19 16.96 -4.51
C GLY A 39 -2.28 16.40 -3.10
N TRP A 40 -1.14 16.11 -2.46
CA TRP A 40 -1.02 15.70 -1.06
C TRP A 40 -0.32 16.79 -0.27
N GLN A 41 -0.66 17.00 1.00
CA GLN A 41 0.12 17.87 1.86
C GLN A 41 0.18 17.25 3.25
N PRO A 42 1.32 16.67 3.65
CA PRO A 42 1.47 16.03 4.94
C PRO A 42 1.21 17.00 6.09
N GLN A 43 0.41 16.54 7.04
CA GLN A 43 0.04 17.24 8.27
C GLN A 43 -0.17 16.23 9.40
N HIS A 44 0.74 15.26 9.55
CA HIS A 44 0.62 14.19 10.53
C HIS A 44 0.25 14.72 11.92
N LEU A 45 -0.75 14.08 12.53
CA LEU A 45 -1.16 14.41 13.89
C LEU A 45 -0.29 13.61 14.84
N THR A 46 0.35 14.29 15.78
CA THR A 46 1.19 13.69 16.82
C THR A 46 0.71 14.15 18.19
N VAL A 47 0.71 13.24 19.17
CA VAL A 47 0.39 13.53 20.57
C VAL A 47 1.65 13.36 21.40
N TYR A 48 1.93 14.36 22.24
CA TYR A 48 3.10 14.35 23.12
C TYR A 48 2.67 14.40 24.59
N ARG A 49 3.39 13.66 25.42
CA ARG A 49 3.37 13.80 26.89
C ARG A 49 4.68 14.47 27.29
N GLY A 50 4.63 15.77 27.53
CA GLY A 50 5.85 16.58 27.65
C GLY A 50 6.58 16.60 26.31
N SER A 51 7.80 16.07 26.27
CA SER A 51 8.60 15.93 25.04
C SER A 51 8.52 14.54 24.39
N VAL A 52 7.83 13.59 25.01
CA VAL A 52 7.79 12.19 24.52
C VAL A 52 6.62 12.02 23.57
N LEU A 53 6.88 11.53 22.35
CA LEU A 53 5.84 11.13 21.41
C LEU A 53 5.10 9.90 21.93
N VAL A 54 3.77 9.98 22.05
CA VAL A 54 2.95 8.91 22.62
C VAL A 54 1.85 8.40 21.70
N ALA A 55 1.49 9.16 20.67
CA ALA A 55 0.59 8.69 19.62
C ALA A 55 0.82 9.44 18.32
N PHE A 56 0.45 8.82 17.20
CA PHE A 56 0.39 9.49 15.91
C PHE A 56 -0.74 8.97 15.04
N LEU A 57 -1.13 9.79 14.07
CA LEU A 57 -2.08 9.45 13.01
C LEU A 57 -1.59 10.10 11.70
N PRO A 58 -1.36 9.31 10.63
CA PRO A 58 -0.89 9.85 9.36
C PRO A 58 -2.01 10.68 8.74
N LEU A 59 -1.75 11.96 8.51
CA LEU A 59 -2.79 12.92 8.12
C LEU A 59 -2.28 13.80 7.00
N TYR A 60 -3.15 14.09 6.04
CA TYR A 60 -2.83 14.87 4.85
C TYR A 60 -3.97 15.80 4.51
N LEU A 61 -3.66 17.00 4.01
CA LEU A 61 -4.61 17.73 3.19
C LEU A 61 -4.56 17.18 1.77
N LYS A 62 -5.74 16.89 1.23
CA LYS A 62 -5.87 16.32 -0.09
C LYS A 62 -6.64 17.24 -1.03
N TYR A 63 -6.07 17.47 -2.21
CA TYR A 63 -6.61 18.37 -3.23
C TYR A 63 -7.30 17.65 -4.41
N HIS A 64 -7.29 16.32 -4.42
CA HIS A 64 -8.02 15.45 -5.37
C HIS A 64 -8.07 14.00 -4.85
N SER A 65 -8.96 13.14 -5.37
CA SER A 65 -9.09 11.75 -4.87
C SER A 65 -8.07 10.74 -5.42
N TYR A 66 -7.19 11.11 -6.35
CA TYR A 66 -6.16 10.18 -6.85
C TYR A 66 -5.17 9.73 -5.77
N GLY A 67 -4.87 8.43 -5.77
CA GLY A 67 -3.94 7.77 -4.84
C GLY A 67 -4.58 7.30 -3.52
N GLU A 68 -5.86 7.58 -3.30
CA GLU A 68 -6.59 7.13 -2.10
C GLU A 68 -7.15 5.71 -2.22
N TYR A 69 -7.33 5.24 -3.47
CA TYR A 69 -8.06 4.00 -3.81
C TYR A 69 -9.51 3.94 -3.28
N VAL A 70 -10.02 5.08 -2.79
CA VAL A 70 -11.42 5.34 -2.52
C VAL A 70 -11.77 6.60 -3.30
N PHE A 71 -12.68 6.46 -4.26
CA PHE A 71 -13.03 7.56 -5.15
C PHE A 71 -14.31 8.24 -4.67
N ASP A 72 -14.18 9.53 -4.37
CA ASP A 72 -15.26 10.40 -3.89
C ASP A 72 -15.75 11.38 -4.97
N TRP A 73 -15.59 11.02 -6.26
CA TRP A 73 -15.97 11.87 -7.39
C TRP A 73 -17.42 12.31 -7.33
N SER A 74 -18.34 11.42 -6.94
CA SER A 74 -19.75 11.75 -6.78
C SER A 74 -20.01 12.82 -5.73
N TRP A 75 -19.23 12.85 -4.64
CA TRP A 75 -19.31 13.91 -3.63
C TRP A 75 -18.74 15.22 -4.16
N ALA A 76 -17.58 15.17 -4.83
CA ALA A 76 -16.97 16.34 -5.45
C ALA A 76 -17.90 17.00 -6.48
N GLU A 77 -18.50 16.20 -7.37
CA GLU A 77 -19.49 16.65 -8.36
C GLU A 77 -20.74 17.25 -7.70
N ALA A 78 -21.23 16.64 -6.61
CA ALA A 78 -22.40 17.16 -5.90
C ALA A 78 -22.12 18.54 -5.27
N TYR A 79 -20.93 18.74 -4.69
CA TYR A 79 -20.51 20.05 -4.17
C TYR A 79 -20.42 21.09 -5.30
N GLU A 80 -19.77 20.74 -6.42
CA GLU A 80 -19.62 21.62 -7.58
C GLU A 80 -20.98 22.04 -8.15
N ARG A 81 -21.91 21.09 -8.32
CA ARG A 81 -23.29 21.38 -8.77
C ARG A 81 -24.08 22.32 -7.85
N ASN A 82 -23.64 22.47 -6.60
CA ASN A 82 -24.23 23.38 -5.62
C ASN A 82 -23.35 24.61 -5.33
N GLY A 83 -22.34 24.89 -6.18
CA GLY A 83 -21.45 26.04 -6.04
C GLY A 83 -20.53 25.98 -4.81
N GLN A 84 -20.28 24.79 -4.27
CA GLN A 84 -19.41 24.56 -3.12
C GLN A 84 -18.08 23.94 -3.55
N THR A 85 -17.02 24.18 -2.78
CA THR A 85 -15.70 23.57 -3.00
C THR A 85 -15.54 22.31 -2.15
N TYR A 86 -15.33 21.17 -2.80
CA TYR A 86 -15.09 19.90 -2.08
C TYR A 86 -13.65 19.72 -1.63
N TYR A 87 -12.67 20.32 -2.30
CA TYR A 87 -11.26 20.24 -1.89
C TYR A 87 -10.77 21.58 -1.32
N PRO A 88 -9.82 21.58 -0.37
CA PRO A 88 -9.20 20.39 0.20
C PRO A 88 -10.10 19.66 1.22
N LYS A 89 -9.88 18.35 1.32
CA LYS A 89 -10.39 17.52 2.42
C LYS A 89 -9.24 17.09 3.33
N LEU A 90 -9.55 16.79 4.58
CA LEU A 90 -8.58 16.25 5.53
C LEU A 90 -8.64 14.72 5.50
N LEU A 91 -7.50 14.06 5.31
CA LEU A 91 -7.43 12.65 4.99
C LEU A 91 -6.42 11.92 5.88
N SER A 92 -6.90 10.93 6.62
CA SER A 92 -6.08 9.95 7.33
C SER A 92 -6.03 8.65 6.54
N CYS A 93 -4.89 8.35 5.93
CA CYS A 93 -4.67 7.11 5.18
C CYS A 93 -3.17 6.76 5.09
N VAL A 94 -2.88 5.59 4.53
CA VAL A 94 -1.57 5.34 3.92
C VAL A 94 -1.66 5.69 2.44
N PRO A 95 -0.87 6.67 1.94
CA PRO A 95 -0.88 7.05 0.53
C PRO A 95 -0.58 5.87 -0.38
N TYR A 96 -1.31 5.81 -1.49
CA TYR A 96 -1.17 4.79 -2.51
C TYR A 96 -1.31 3.36 -1.98
N THR A 97 -2.02 3.14 -0.86
CA THR A 97 -2.05 1.84 -0.17
C THR A 97 -3.43 1.53 0.43
N PRO A 98 -4.26 0.71 -0.25
CA PRO A 98 -5.58 0.32 0.23
C PRO A 98 -5.53 -0.84 1.23
N ALA A 99 -4.59 -0.83 2.16
CA ALA A 99 -4.48 -1.86 3.20
C ALA A 99 -5.14 -1.37 4.50
N THR A 100 -5.98 -2.21 5.10
CA THR A 100 -6.44 -1.99 6.48
C THR A 100 -5.25 -2.00 7.43
N GLY A 101 -5.29 -1.18 8.48
CA GLY A 101 -4.24 -1.16 9.50
C GLY A 101 -4.48 -0.10 10.58
N PRO A 102 -3.55 0.02 11.55
CA PRO A 102 -3.74 0.82 12.76
C PRO A 102 -3.52 2.32 12.44
N ARG A 103 -4.52 2.96 11.83
CA ARG A 103 -4.44 4.39 11.45
C ARG A 103 -4.14 5.32 12.62
N LEU A 104 -4.50 4.94 13.83
CA LEU A 104 -4.10 5.62 15.05
C LEU A 104 -3.20 4.69 15.84
N CYS A 105 -1.92 5.04 15.96
CA CYS A 105 -0.95 4.32 16.78
C CYS A 105 -0.79 5.03 18.11
N ILE A 106 -0.86 4.28 19.21
CA ILE A 106 -0.78 4.79 20.58
C ILE A 106 0.17 3.87 21.34
N ALA A 107 1.15 4.46 22.02
CA ALA A 107 2.11 3.73 22.83
C ALA A 107 1.41 2.87 23.89
N SER A 108 1.87 1.64 24.09
CA SER A 108 1.29 0.66 25.03
C SER A 108 1.21 1.14 26.48
N SER A 109 2.03 2.11 26.87
CA SER A 109 2.03 2.71 28.21
C SER A 109 0.88 3.68 28.45
N GLU A 110 0.13 4.05 27.41
CA GLU A 110 -0.91 5.07 27.47
C GLU A 110 -2.32 4.47 27.54
N ASP A 111 -3.25 5.26 28.09
CA ASP A 111 -4.68 4.96 28.02
C ASP A 111 -5.19 5.17 26.59
N LYS A 112 -5.36 4.06 25.86
CA LYS A 112 -5.79 4.05 24.46
C LYS A 112 -7.15 4.73 24.26
N ASP A 113 -8.07 4.57 25.20
CA ASP A 113 -9.42 5.14 25.06
C ASP A 113 -9.39 6.65 25.24
N LEU A 114 -8.66 7.13 26.24
CA LEU A 114 -8.47 8.55 26.48
C LEU A 114 -7.76 9.24 25.31
N ILE A 115 -6.64 8.68 24.84
CA ILE A 115 -5.88 9.25 23.72
C ILE A 115 -6.71 9.23 22.43
N THR A 116 -7.47 8.15 22.17
CA THR A 116 -8.36 8.08 21.00
C THR A 116 -9.41 9.19 21.02
N THR A 117 -10.04 9.45 22.17
CA THR A 117 -10.99 10.56 22.32
C THR A 117 -10.33 11.90 22.01
N TYR A 118 -9.17 12.19 22.61
CA TYR A 118 -8.46 13.45 22.37
C TYR A 118 -8.05 13.63 20.90
N VAL A 119 -7.59 12.57 20.23
CA VAL A 119 -7.21 12.63 18.82
C VAL A 119 -8.42 12.93 17.95
N ILE A 120 -9.56 12.26 18.17
CA ILE A 120 -10.78 12.49 17.38
C ILE A 120 -11.31 13.92 17.59
N GLU A 121 -11.38 14.38 18.84
CA GLU A 121 -11.81 15.75 19.15
C GLU A 121 -10.89 16.79 18.50
N SER A 122 -9.58 16.57 18.58
CA SER A 122 -8.57 17.43 17.97
C SER A 122 -8.67 17.44 16.45
N LEU A 123 -8.90 16.27 15.82
CA LEU A 123 -9.08 16.13 14.38
C LEU A 123 -10.31 16.93 13.90
N LEU A 124 -11.44 16.78 14.61
CA LEU A 124 -12.68 17.51 14.34
C LEU A 124 -12.50 19.04 14.52
N ALA A 125 -11.84 19.46 15.59
CA ALA A 125 -11.58 20.87 15.86
C ALA A 125 -10.64 21.48 14.82
N HIS A 126 -9.57 20.75 14.46
CA HIS A 126 -8.63 21.18 13.45
C HIS A 126 -9.30 21.36 12.09
N ALA A 127 -10.08 20.38 11.64
CA ALA A 127 -10.80 20.45 10.38
C ALA A 127 -11.72 21.68 10.28
N ARG A 128 -12.43 22.02 11.36
CA ARG A 128 -13.24 23.25 11.45
C ARG A 128 -12.37 24.51 11.36
N ALA A 129 -11.24 24.54 12.08
CA ALA A 129 -10.35 25.70 12.10
C ALA A 129 -9.75 26.01 10.72
N ILE A 130 -9.36 24.97 9.96
CA ILE A 130 -8.80 25.14 8.62
C ILE A 130 -9.85 25.13 7.49
N LYS A 131 -11.14 25.00 7.85
CA LYS A 131 -12.30 25.06 6.93
C LYS A 131 -12.23 24.08 5.76
N VAL A 132 -11.78 22.84 6.02
CA VAL A 132 -11.90 21.76 5.03
C VAL A 132 -13.37 21.33 4.90
N SER A 133 -13.72 20.79 3.74
CA SER A 133 -15.09 20.31 3.45
C SER A 133 -15.47 19.06 4.25
N SER A 134 -14.50 18.17 4.51
CA SER A 134 -14.72 16.87 5.12
C SER A 134 -13.46 16.28 5.76
N ILE A 135 -13.66 15.28 6.61
CA ILE A 135 -12.62 14.41 7.19
C ILE A 135 -12.87 12.99 6.68
N HIS A 136 -11.81 12.33 6.21
CA HIS A 136 -11.84 10.95 5.73
C HIS A 136 -10.80 10.14 6.49
N VAL A 137 -11.20 8.98 7.01
CA VAL A 137 -10.28 7.99 7.59
C VAL A 137 -10.43 6.70 6.79
N LEU A 138 -9.43 6.36 5.99
CA LEU A 138 -9.53 5.25 5.02
C LEU A 138 -8.90 3.98 5.55
N PHE A 139 -9.63 2.87 5.44
CA PHE A 139 -9.24 1.54 5.92
C PHE A 139 -8.75 1.52 7.39
N PRO A 140 -9.45 2.18 8.35
CA PRO A 140 -9.14 1.99 9.75
C PRO A 140 -9.55 0.59 10.21
N GLU A 141 -8.90 0.12 11.28
CA GLU A 141 -9.39 -1.05 12.00
C GLU A 141 -10.78 -0.82 12.61
N LYS A 142 -11.50 -1.92 12.85
CA LYS A 142 -12.89 -1.90 13.31
C LYS A 142 -13.09 -1.09 14.58
N ALA A 143 -12.17 -1.18 15.54
CA ALA A 143 -12.24 -0.46 16.82
C ALA A 143 -12.21 1.07 16.61
N LEU A 144 -11.26 1.57 15.81
CA LEU A 144 -11.18 3.00 15.51
C LEU A 144 -12.41 3.46 14.69
N ASN A 145 -12.86 2.66 13.72
CA ASN A 145 -14.07 2.98 12.95
C ASN A 145 -15.32 3.13 13.83
N GLN A 146 -15.45 2.29 14.87
CA GLN A 146 -16.55 2.40 15.82
C GLN A 146 -16.47 3.72 16.61
N ARG A 147 -15.29 4.06 17.14
CA ARG A 147 -15.08 5.31 17.89
C ARG A 147 -15.32 6.56 17.06
N LEU A 148 -14.92 6.54 15.79
CA LEU A 148 -15.20 7.64 14.84
C LEU A 148 -16.71 7.80 14.61
N GLN A 149 -17.46 6.70 14.49
CA GLN A 149 -18.92 6.74 14.34
C GLN A 149 -19.64 7.27 15.58
N GLU A 150 -19.22 6.84 16.77
CA GLU A 150 -19.72 7.37 18.06
C GLU A 150 -19.47 8.88 18.19
N SER A 151 -18.44 9.39 17.51
CA SER A 151 -18.09 10.81 17.46
C SER A 151 -18.75 11.58 16.30
N GLY A 152 -19.68 10.97 15.58
CA GLY A 152 -20.52 11.62 14.56
C GLY A 152 -20.00 11.50 13.11
N LEU A 153 -18.94 10.74 12.83
CA LEU A 153 -18.55 10.44 11.46
C LEU A 153 -19.40 9.30 10.88
N SER A 154 -19.62 9.30 9.57
CA SER A 154 -20.34 8.22 8.89
C SER A 154 -19.39 7.17 8.33
N SER A 155 -19.75 5.90 8.46
CA SER A 155 -19.01 4.78 7.87
C SER A 155 -19.45 4.55 6.42
N ARG A 156 -18.48 4.32 5.52
CA ARG A 156 -18.71 3.88 4.14
C ARG A 156 -18.20 2.45 4.00
N LEU A 157 -19.07 1.54 3.56
CA LEU A 157 -18.69 0.16 3.31
C LEU A 157 -17.98 0.03 1.96
N GLY A 158 -16.88 -0.71 1.96
CA GLY A 158 -16.16 -1.15 0.76
C GLY A 158 -15.88 -2.65 0.85
N THR A 159 -15.75 -3.30 -0.30
CA THR A 159 -15.46 -4.74 -0.38
C THR A 159 -13.99 -4.93 -0.72
N GLN A 160 -13.31 -5.76 0.07
CA GLN A 160 -11.97 -6.26 -0.23
C GLN A 160 -12.01 -7.78 -0.23
N PHE A 161 -11.16 -8.38 -1.06
CA PHE A 161 -10.96 -9.84 -1.06
C PHE A 161 -9.62 -10.12 -0.41
N HIS A 162 -9.67 -10.85 0.71
CA HIS A 162 -8.50 -11.30 1.43
C HIS A 162 -8.42 -12.81 1.35
N TRP A 163 -7.24 -13.35 1.07
CA TRP A 163 -6.98 -14.77 1.15
C TRP A 163 -6.41 -15.08 2.52
N PHE A 164 -6.98 -16.06 3.21
CA PHE A 164 -6.50 -16.56 4.48
C PHE A 164 -6.07 -18.00 4.31
N ASN A 165 -4.85 -18.32 4.74
CA ASN A 165 -4.42 -19.69 4.82
C ASN A 165 -5.23 -20.40 5.93
N GLN A 166 -6.00 -21.43 5.57
CA GLN A 166 -6.74 -22.27 6.54
C GLN A 166 -5.92 -23.53 6.82
N ASP A 167 -4.67 -23.34 7.23
CA ASP A 167 -3.69 -24.40 7.52
C ASP A 167 -3.37 -25.33 6.33
N TYR A 168 -3.42 -24.80 5.10
CA TYR A 168 -2.99 -25.55 3.92
C TYR A 168 -1.47 -25.69 3.91
N GLU A 169 -0.97 -26.93 3.84
CA GLU A 169 0.47 -27.23 3.77
C GLU A 169 1.04 -27.14 2.34
N SER A 170 0.16 -27.07 1.33
CA SER A 170 0.57 -26.95 -0.06
C SER A 170 -0.51 -26.31 -0.91
N PHE A 171 -0.12 -25.79 -2.07
CA PHE A 171 -1.07 -25.35 -3.09
C PHE A 171 -2.04 -26.48 -3.51
N GLY A 172 -1.54 -27.72 -3.53
CA GLY A 172 -2.36 -28.91 -3.77
C GLY A 172 -3.50 -29.02 -2.75
N GLY A 173 -3.18 -28.90 -1.46
CA GLY A 173 -4.16 -28.92 -0.36
C GLY A 173 -5.17 -27.77 -0.43
N PHE A 174 -4.71 -26.55 -0.74
CA PHE A 174 -5.63 -25.43 -0.98
C PHE A 174 -6.64 -25.74 -2.09
N LEU A 175 -6.19 -26.32 -3.21
CA LEU A 175 -7.06 -26.66 -4.33
C LEU A 175 -8.07 -27.78 -4.06
N GLU A 176 -7.88 -28.59 -3.00
CA GLU A 176 -8.85 -29.62 -2.62
C GLU A 176 -10.19 -29.02 -2.17
N THR A 177 -10.17 -27.78 -1.65
CA THR A 177 -11.38 -27.04 -1.26
C THR A 177 -12.26 -26.64 -2.46
N PHE A 178 -11.72 -26.70 -3.69
CA PHE A 178 -12.43 -26.26 -4.88
C PHE A 178 -13.32 -27.39 -5.45
N SER A 179 -14.36 -26.99 -6.20
CA SER A 179 -15.08 -27.95 -7.05
C SER A 179 -14.14 -28.57 -8.09
N SER A 180 -14.39 -29.82 -8.47
CA SER A 180 -13.53 -30.56 -9.43
C SER A 180 -13.28 -29.80 -10.74
N ARG A 181 -14.27 -29.06 -11.24
CA ARG A 181 -14.11 -28.22 -12.44
C ARG A 181 -13.15 -27.05 -12.20
N LYS A 182 -13.31 -26.30 -11.11
CA LYS A 182 -12.46 -25.15 -10.79
C LYS A 182 -11.03 -25.58 -10.48
N ARG A 183 -10.85 -26.66 -9.70
CA ARG A 183 -9.53 -27.27 -9.44
C ARG A 183 -8.80 -27.67 -10.73
N LYS A 184 -9.49 -28.33 -11.67
CA LYS A 184 -8.90 -28.71 -12.98
C LYS A 184 -8.49 -27.48 -13.79
N ASN A 185 -9.30 -26.42 -13.78
CA ASN A 185 -8.97 -25.18 -14.50
C ASN A 185 -7.73 -24.50 -13.94
N VAL A 186 -7.64 -24.29 -12.62
CA VAL A 186 -6.47 -23.62 -12.00
C VAL A 186 -5.19 -24.42 -12.25
N ARG A 187 -5.23 -25.75 -12.14
CA ARG A 187 -4.08 -26.61 -12.48
C ARG A 187 -3.68 -26.51 -13.94
N LYS A 188 -4.63 -26.31 -14.86
CA LYS A 188 -4.36 -26.13 -16.29
C LYS A 188 -3.70 -24.77 -16.56
N GLU A 189 -4.19 -23.71 -15.92
CA GLU A 189 -3.66 -22.34 -16.04
C GLU A 189 -2.20 -22.29 -15.57
N ARG A 190 -1.89 -22.82 -14.37
CA ARG A 190 -0.51 -22.89 -13.84
C ARG A 190 0.44 -23.69 -14.76
N LYS A 191 -0.01 -24.87 -15.24
CA LYS A 191 0.75 -25.66 -16.22
C LYS A 191 0.98 -24.95 -17.55
N ASN A 192 0.12 -24.02 -17.94
CA ASN A 192 0.31 -23.25 -19.18
C ASN A 192 1.50 -22.30 -19.04
N VAL A 193 1.68 -21.70 -17.85
CA VAL A 193 2.82 -20.83 -17.57
C VAL A 193 4.13 -21.62 -17.60
N GLU A 194 4.16 -22.80 -16.95
CA GLU A 194 5.32 -23.72 -16.98
C GLU A 194 5.70 -24.14 -18.41
N LYS A 195 4.70 -24.42 -19.26
CA LYS A 195 4.92 -24.80 -20.68
C LYS A 195 5.46 -23.67 -21.55
N GLN A 196 5.30 -22.42 -21.11
CA GLN A 196 5.85 -21.24 -21.78
C GLN A 196 7.28 -20.94 -21.32
N GLY A 197 7.94 -21.88 -20.62
CA GLY A 197 9.34 -21.75 -20.19
C GLY A 197 9.56 -20.76 -19.05
N VAL A 198 8.51 -20.25 -18.41
CA VAL A 198 8.65 -19.23 -17.38
C VAL A 198 9.14 -19.85 -16.07
N GLN A 199 10.21 -19.27 -15.52
CA GLN A 199 10.73 -19.63 -14.21
C GLN A 199 10.46 -18.53 -13.19
N PHE A 200 10.26 -18.89 -11.93
CA PHE A 200 9.94 -17.94 -10.85
C PHE A 200 11.01 -17.98 -9.77
N ARG A 201 11.38 -16.80 -9.27
CA ARG A 201 12.22 -16.67 -8.07
C ARG A 201 11.56 -15.71 -7.09
N VAL A 202 11.62 -16.06 -5.81
CA VAL A 202 11.22 -15.18 -4.72
C VAL A 202 12.49 -14.53 -4.18
N LEU A 203 12.56 -13.21 -4.27
CA LEU A 203 13.62 -12.39 -3.71
C LEU A 203 13.06 -11.68 -2.47
N GLU A 204 13.89 -11.55 -1.44
CA GLU A 204 13.48 -11.02 -0.13
C GLU A 204 14.51 -10.01 0.37
N GLY A 205 14.03 -8.84 0.78
CA GLY A 205 14.84 -7.76 1.32
C GLY A 205 16.12 -7.48 0.54
N GLU A 206 17.26 -7.67 1.20
CA GLU A 206 18.58 -7.36 0.65
C GLU A 206 18.98 -8.21 -0.57
N SER A 207 18.28 -9.32 -0.84
CA SER A 207 18.53 -10.09 -2.07
C SER A 207 17.90 -9.46 -3.32
N ILE A 208 17.06 -8.43 -3.15
CA ILE A 208 16.54 -7.61 -4.24
C ILE A 208 17.57 -6.52 -4.54
N ASP A 209 18.50 -6.80 -5.45
CA ASP A 209 19.56 -5.86 -5.79
C ASP A 209 19.06 -4.61 -6.55
N ALA A 210 19.94 -3.60 -6.67
CA ALA A 210 19.63 -2.34 -7.36
C ALA A 210 19.26 -2.52 -8.86
N SER A 211 19.82 -3.54 -9.53
CA SER A 211 19.49 -3.84 -10.93
C SER A 211 18.05 -4.36 -11.04
N MET A 212 17.64 -5.20 -10.10
CA MET A 212 16.28 -5.71 -10.04
C MET A 212 15.28 -4.59 -9.70
N TRP A 213 15.62 -3.66 -8.79
CA TRP A 213 14.76 -2.49 -8.53
C TRP A 213 14.56 -1.60 -9.76
N LYS A 214 15.62 -1.34 -10.52
CA LYS A 214 15.54 -0.60 -11.79
C LYS A 214 14.66 -1.33 -12.81
N THR A 215 14.85 -2.64 -12.92
CA THR A 215 14.05 -3.50 -13.81
C THR A 215 12.58 -3.48 -13.41
N PHE A 216 12.27 -3.69 -12.13
CA PHE A 216 10.93 -3.63 -11.58
C PHE A 216 10.26 -2.28 -11.82
N TYR A 217 10.98 -1.16 -11.65
CA TYR A 217 10.43 0.17 -11.92
C TYR A 217 9.97 0.31 -13.37
N SER A 218 10.75 -0.20 -14.34
CA SER A 218 10.35 -0.19 -15.75
C SER A 218 9.04 -0.97 -15.98
N PHE A 219 8.88 -2.11 -15.30
CA PHE A 219 7.66 -2.92 -15.38
C PHE A 219 6.46 -2.21 -14.77
N TYR A 220 6.64 -1.59 -13.61
CA TYR A 220 5.64 -0.76 -12.94
C TYR A 220 5.14 0.36 -13.86
N GLN A 221 6.07 1.12 -14.47
CA GLN A 221 5.71 2.21 -15.38
C GLN A 221 4.93 1.71 -16.59
N ARG A 222 5.34 0.58 -17.18
CA ARG A 222 4.64 -0.03 -18.32
C ARG A 222 3.20 -0.41 -17.99
N THR A 223 2.95 -0.97 -16.81
CA THR A 223 1.58 -1.28 -16.35
C THR A 223 0.71 -0.04 -16.30
N TYR A 224 1.21 1.05 -15.71
CA TYR A 224 0.45 2.30 -15.60
C TYR A 224 0.27 2.98 -16.94
N LEU A 225 1.28 2.94 -17.82
CA LEU A 225 1.16 3.47 -19.18
C LEU A 225 0.07 2.72 -19.96
N LYS A 226 0.07 1.38 -19.91
CA LYS A 226 -0.91 0.53 -20.59
C LYS A 226 -2.33 0.69 -20.05
N ARG A 227 -2.50 0.85 -18.72
CA ARG A 227 -3.83 0.89 -18.08
C ARG A 227 -4.42 2.28 -17.88
N SER A 228 -3.58 3.30 -17.75
CA SER A 228 -4.00 4.64 -17.31
C SER A 228 -3.32 5.78 -18.07
N GLY A 229 -2.41 5.48 -19.00
CA GLY A 229 -1.78 6.49 -19.86
C GLY A 229 -0.77 7.42 -19.17
N HIS A 230 -0.32 7.09 -17.95
CA HIS A 230 0.69 7.87 -17.22
C HIS A 230 1.81 6.98 -16.67
N GLY A 231 2.93 7.57 -16.22
CA GLY A 231 4.11 6.86 -15.75
C GLY A 231 4.05 6.27 -14.33
N GLY A 232 2.86 6.08 -13.78
CA GLY A 232 2.65 5.72 -12.37
C GLY A 232 2.61 6.93 -11.42
N TYR A 233 2.39 6.66 -10.14
CA TYR A 233 2.34 7.64 -9.06
C TYR A 233 3.61 7.70 -8.22
N LEU A 234 4.40 6.62 -8.23
CA LEU A 234 5.61 6.45 -7.44
C LEU A 234 6.83 6.48 -8.37
N SER A 235 7.89 7.14 -7.93
CA SER A 235 9.14 7.27 -8.67
C SER A 235 10.07 6.07 -8.42
N GLN A 236 11.12 5.93 -9.21
CA GLN A 236 12.18 4.95 -8.95
C GLN A 236 12.82 5.20 -7.57
N ALA A 237 13.11 6.47 -7.27
CA ALA A 237 13.67 6.91 -6.00
C ALA A 237 12.82 6.49 -4.79
N PHE A 238 11.48 6.46 -4.92
CA PHE A 238 10.61 5.94 -3.87
C PHE A 238 10.91 4.46 -3.58
N PHE A 239 10.97 3.63 -4.61
CA PHE A 239 11.21 2.20 -4.45
C PHE A 239 12.59 1.91 -3.87
N GLU A 240 13.62 2.64 -4.33
CA GLU A 240 14.98 2.56 -3.79
C GLU A 240 15.03 2.99 -2.32
N ALA A 241 14.39 4.11 -1.96
CA ALA A 241 14.36 4.59 -0.58
C ALA A 241 13.62 3.61 0.36
N VAL A 242 12.53 2.98 -0.11
CA VAL A 242 11.82 1.95 0.67
C VAL A 242 12.67 0.69 0.82
N ALA A 243 13.40 0.30 -0.23
CA ALA A 243 14.31 -0.85 -0.20
C ALA A 243 15.40 -0.70 0.86
N GLU A 244 15.95 0.50 0.99
CA GLU A 244 16.95 0.82 2.01
C GLU A 244 16.34 0.88 3.41
N ALA A 245 15.16 1.51 3.56
CA ALA A 245 14.62 1.82 4.88
C ALA A 245 13.92 0.64 5.58
N ILE A 246 13.27 -0.26 4.83
CA ILE A 246 12.52 -1.40 5.40
C ILE A 246 12.75 -2.72 4.64
N PRO A 247 14.00 -3.14 4.36
CA PRO A 247 14.31 -4.27 3.50
C PRO A 247 13.64 -5.58 3.97
N SER A 248 13.63 -5.84 5.28
CA SER A 248 13.05 -7.07 5.85
C SER A 248 11.57 -7.27 5.54
N GLN A 249 10.86 -6.21 5.15
CA GLN A 249 9.45 -6.20 4.84
C GLN A 249 9.13 -6.31 3.35
N LEU A 250 10.14 -6.49 2.49
CA LEU A 250 9.96 -6.53 1.05
C LEU A 250 10.13 -7.95 0.52
N VAL A 251 9.20 -8.34 -0.34
CA VAL A 251 9.24 -9.60 -1.08
C VAL A 251 8.92 -9.30 -2.54
N MET A 252 9.71 -9.84 -3.45
CA MET A 252 9.50 -9.69 -4.88
C MET A 252 9.46 -11.06 -5.56
N VAL A 253 8.34 -11.36 -6.22
CA VAL A 253 8.23 -12.54 -7.09
C VAL A 253 8.60 -12.11 -8.49
N VAL A 254 9.72 -12.64 -9.01
CA VAL A 254 10.26 -12.31 -10.33
C VAL A 254 10.07 -13.49 -11.26
N ALA A 255 9.54 -13.23 -12.45
CA ALA A 255 9.42 -14.21 -13.53
C ALA A 255 10.54 -13.99 -14.55
N PHE A 256 11.18 -15.06 -14.97
CA PHE A 256 12.29 -15.09 -15.92
C PHE A 256 11.90 -15.86 -17.19
N ASP A 257 12.43 -15.44 -18.33
CA ASP A 257 12.32 -16.20 -19.58
C ASP A 257 13.33 -17.35 -19.58
N GLY A 258 12.87 -18.58 -19.43
CA GLY A 258 13.73 -19.77 -19.35
C GLY A 258 14.17 -20.33 -20.71
N ASP A 259 13.54 -19.92 -21.82
CA ASP A 259 13.78 -20.50 -23.14
C ASP A 259 14.74 -19.69 -24.03
N GLY A 260 15.24 -18.54 -23.57
CA GLY A 260 16.40 -17.85 -24.17
C GLY A 260 16.24 -17.36 -25.63
N GLU A 261 15.07 -17.47 -26.27
CA GLU A 261 14.88 -16.99 -27.66
C GLU A 261 15.11 -15.47 -27.82
N GLY A 262 15.16 -14.72 -26.71
CA GLY A 262 15.57 -13.30 -26.64
C GLY A 262 16.94 -13.05 -25.97
N ALA A 263 17.55 -14.06 -25.36
CA ALA A 263 18.85 -13.97 -24.71
C ALA A 263 19.96 -14.12 -25.77
N GLY A 264 20.18 -13.10 -26.59
CA GLY A 264 21.39 -13.08 -27.43
C GLY A 264 22.64 -13.21 -26.55
N ASP A 265 23.56 -14.12 -26.87
CA ASP A 265 24.88 -14.41 -26.26
C ASP A 265 25.08 -14.29 -24.72
N SER A 266 24.02 -14.07 -23.94
CA SER A 266 24.05 -13.78 -22.51
C SER A 266 23.51 -14.97 -21.72
N GLU A 267 24.34 -15.54 -20.87
CA GLU A 267 23.98 -16.61 -19.92
C GLU A 267 23.06 -16.12 -18.79
N VAL A 268 22.71 -14.84 -18.77
CA VAL A 268 21.85 -14.23 -17.73
C VAL A 268 20.38 -14.37 -18.11
N GLU A 269 19.61 -15.09 -17.29
CA GLU A 269 18.15 -15.15 -17.39
C GLU A 269 17.53 -13.75 -17.34
N GLU A 270 16.74 -13.39 -18.34
CA GLU A 270 16.11 -12.08 -18.44
C GLU A 270 14.82 -12.03 -17.60
N PRO A 271 14.68 -11.09 -16.64
CA PRO A 271 13.41 -10.88 -15.95
C PRO A 271 12.36 -10.40 -16.97
N ILE A 272 11.20 -11.06 -17.02
CA ILE A 272 10.09 -10.66 -17.89
C ILE A 272 8.93 -10.03 -17.14
N ALA A 273 8.85 -10.23 -15.82
CA ALA A 273 7.85 -9.60 -14.97
C ALA A 273 8.22 -9.68 -13.49
N ALA A 274 7.60 -8.82 -12.67
CA ALA A 274 7.80 -8.85 -11.23
C ALA A 274 6.60 -8.29 -10.46
N ALA A 275 6.27 -8.95 -9.35
CA ALA A 275 5.27 -8.53 -8.37
C ALA A 275 5.97 -8.12 -7.07
N LEU A 276 5.71 -6.90 -6.60
CA LEU A 276 6.20 -6.40 -5.31
C LEU A 276 5.13 -6.54 -4.23
N TYR A 277 5.56 -7.14 -3.14
CA TYR A 277 4.81 -7.35 -1.92
C TYR A 277 5.51 -6.68 -0.75
N PHE A 278 4.69 -6.30 0.22
CA PHE A 278 5.15 -5.96 1.56
C PHE A 278 4.70 -7.06 2.52
N ARG A 279 5.40 -7.24 3.64
CA ARG A 279 5.00 -8.19 4.67
C ARG A 279 5.13 -7.62 6.08
N ASP A 280 4.30 -8.14 6.97
CA ASP A 280 4.51 -8.09 8.41
C ASP A 280 4.62 -9.54 8.95
N GLN A 281 4.27 -9.75 10.22
CA GLN A 281 4.41 -11.05 10.89
C GLN A 281 3.46 -12.12 10.36
N ASP A 282 2.27 -11.74 9.88
CA ASP A 282 1.20 -12.67 9.53
C ASP A 282 0.55 -12.40 8.16
N THR A 283 0.89 -11.29 7.52
CA THR A 283 0.21 -10.81 6.32
C THR A 283 1.20 -10.48 5.20
N LEU A 284 0.88 -10.97 4.00
CA LEU A 284 1.54 -10.58 2.74
C LEU A 284 0.62 -9.63 1.95
N TYR A 285 1.11 -8.44 1.66
CA TYR A 285 0.39 -7.37 0.99
C TYR A 285 0.84 -7.23 -0.47
N GLY A 286 0.06 -7.76 -1.42
CA GLY A 286 0.31 -7.57 -2.86
C GLY A 286 0.01 -6.14 -3.29
N ARG A 287 1.01 -5.42 -3.83
CA ARG A 287 0.87 -3.98 -4.12
C ARG A 287 1.05 -3.61 -5.58
N TYR A 288 2.16 -4.00 -6.18
CA TYR A 288 2.56 -3.48 -7.49
C TYR A 288 3.00 -4.64 -8.38
N TRP A 289 2.68 -4.52 -9.66
CA TRP A 289 2.99 -5.51 -10.67
C TRP A 289 3.38 -4.83 -11.96
N GLY A 290 4.28 -5.46 -12.71
CA GLY A 290 4.30 -5.27 -14.14
C GLY A 290 5.07 -6.34 -14.86
N CYS A 291 4.97 -6.28 -16.19
CA CYS A 291 5.68 -7.17 -17.08
C CYS A 291 6.20 -6.40 -18.30
N GLN A 292 7.21 -6.99 -18.94
CA GLN A 292 7.66 -6.61 -20.26
C GLN A 292 7.17 -7.51 -21.39
N LYS A 293 6.81 -8.75 -21.06
CA LYS A 293 6.24 -9.73 -22.00
C LYS A 293 4.79 -10.01 -21.61
N ASP A 294 3.88 -9.99 -22.58
CA ASP A 294 2.50 -10.42 -22.38
C ASP A 294 2.44 -11.95 -22.50
N VAL A 295 2.56 -12.64 -21.37
CA VAL A 295 2.49 -14.11 -21.26
C VAL A 295 1.15 -14.50 -20.64
N GLU A 296 0.48 -15.50 -21.20
CA GLU A 296 -0.84 -15.93 -20.72
C GLU A 296 -0.74 -16.47 -19.28
N PHE A 297 -1.64 -15.99 -18.40
CA PHE A 297 -1.70 -16.30 -16.96
C PHE A 297 -0.53 -15.83 -16.09
N LEU A 298 0.48 -15.15 -16.65
CA LEU A 298 1.66 -14.73 -15.90
C LEU A 298 1.33 -13.86 -14.68
N HIS A 299 0.43 -12.89 -14.83
CA HIS A 299 -0.04 -12.05 -13.72
C HIS A 299 -0.61 -12.87 -12.57
N PHE A 300 -1.36 -13.95 -12.86
CA PHE A 300 -1.94 -14.75 -11.79
C PHE A 300 -0.86 -15.49 -11.02
N GLU A 301 0.09 -16.10 -11.72
CA GLU A 301 1.14 -16.90 -11.12
C GLU A 301 2.13 -16.08 -10.28
N THR A 302 2.35 -14.82 -10.64
CA THR A 302 3.21 -13.91 -9.86
C THR A 302 2.50 -13.23 -8.71
N CYS A 303 1.18 -12.98 -8.83
CA CYS A 303 0.41 -12.16 -7.89
C CYS A 303 -0.38 -12.98 -6.85
N TYR A 304 -0.53 -14.30 -7.03
CA TYR A 304 -1.37 -15.19 -6.22
C TYR A 304 -0.80 -16.61 -6.11
#